data_AF-A0AAC9NHQ9-F1
#
_entry.id   AF-A0AAC9NHQ9-F1
#
_cell.length_a   1.000
_cell.length_b   1.000
_cell.length_c   1.000
_cell.angle_alpha   90.00
_cell.angle_beta   90.00
_cell.angle_gamma   90.00
#
_symmetry.space_group_name_H-M   'P 1'
#
loop_
_entity.id
_entity.type
_entity.pdbx_description
1 polymer ?
#
loop_
_entity_poly.entity_id
_entity_poly.type
_entity_poly.pdbx_seq_one_letter_code
_entity_poly.pdbx_strand_id
1 'polypeptide(L)'
;MKTINKPFTIADALGLSYIGNQADNAGITENGNYDISSSFKIALGNGNNDAIISNGSGNINNNHISFGNGDDDFVLTNYGNINGNTISFGSGMYDFVYIGGIGSITGNSISFGSGSFGTVQTNGSITNNNIHFNDLSSNIYGDFVAAGDISITSSITSNHITFGDASGDSVYGGSVFNVLITNNAIRFGNGSNDNVGTYSGSITGNTIQFGNGNSDYVKSFTNQIANNNITMGNGNGDFVSASTLSNNHITMGNGNGDYIYANGLGGNNIINIGSGSFNTIDVSTNDKITVGVGGSDAFIFKQTSVGSIGNVTITGFNGANDPLFFDAFTNANSLPVYSHSHGNTIITFDAHDTITLVGVNYTPT
;
A
#
# COMPACT_ATOMS: atom_id res chain seq x y z
N MET A 1 -3.76 -29.92 -20.18
CA MET A 1 -4.90 -28.97 -20.22
C MET A 1 -6.16 -29.61 -20.82
N LYS A 2 -7.32 -29.50 -20.15
CA LYS A 2 -8.63 -29.94 -20.68
C LYS A 2 -9.45 -28.73 -21.12
N THR A 3 -9.79 -28.68 -22.41
CA THR A 3 -10.60 -27.60 -22.99
C THR A 3 -12.08 -27.97 -23.01
N ILE A 4 -12.95 -27.04 -22.60
CA ILE A 4 -14.39 -27.22 -22.54
C ILE A 4 -15.05 -26.07 -23.31
N ASN A 5 -15.88 -26.40 -24.31
CA ASN A 5 -16.57 -25.44 -25.18
C ASN A 5 -18.09 -25.41 -24.91
N LYS A 6 -18.49 -25.65 -23.66
CA LYS A 6 -19.87 -25.73 -23.19
C LYS A 6 -19.92 -25.27 -21.72
N PRO A 7 -21.08 -24.92 -21.16
CA PRO A 7 -21.18 -24.61 -19.73
C PRO A 7 -20.50 -25.70 -18.88
N PHE A 8 -19.64 -25.28 -17.94
CA PHE A 8 -18.95 -26.19 -17.05
C PHE A 8 -19.96 -26.78 -16.06
N THR A 9 -20.15 -28.10 -16.10
CA THR A 9 -21.14 -28.79 -15.26
C THR A 9 -20.47 -29.61 -14.14
N ILE A 10 -21.25 -29.99 -13.12
CA ILE A 10 -20.80 -30.89 -12.05
C ILE A 10 -20.22 -32.20 -12.60
N ALA A 11 -20.76 -32.73 -13.70
CA ALA A 11 -20.24 -33.92 -14.35
C ALA A 11 -18.82 -33.71 -14.93
N ASP A 12 -18.51 -32.49 -15.40
CA ASP A 12 -17.18 -32.16 -15.90
C ASP A 12 -16.14 -32.06 -14.78
N ALA A 13 -16.57 -31.62 -13.57
CA ALA A 13 -15.76 -31.50 -12.37
C ALA A 13 -15.45 -32.83 -11.68
N LEU A 14 -16.42 -33.75 -11.63
CA LEU A 14 -16.22 -35.08 -11.02
C LEU A 14 -15.13 -35.90 -11.75
N GLY A 15 -14.91 -35.65 -13.04
CA GLY A 15 -13.81 -36.26 -13.80
C GLY A 15 -12.43 -35.61 -13.59
N LEU A 16 -12.32 -34.55 -12.78
CA LEU A 16 -11.10 -33.74 -12.62
C LEU A 16 -10.68 -33.54 -11.17
N SER A 17 -11.30 -34.26 -10.22
CA SER A 17 -11.00 -34.10 -8.77
C SER A 17 -9.54 -34.34 -8.39
N TYR A 18 -8.71 -34.85 -9.32
CA TYR A 18 -7.25 -34.85 -9.23
C TYR A 18 -6.66 -34.97 -10.65
N ILE A 19 -6.04 -33.92 -11.18
CA ILE A 19 -5.16 -34.04 -12.37
C ILE A 19 -3.76 -34.33 -11.83
N GLY A 20 -3.22 -35.49 -12.21
CA GLY A 20 -2.09 -36.13 -11.53
C GLY A 20 -0.82 -35.29 -11.33
N ASN A 21 -0.15 -35.62 -10.23
CA ASN A 21 1.10 -35.05 -9.70
C ASN A 21 2.22 -34.99 -10.77
N GLN A 22 2.68 -33.77 -11.11
CA GLN A 22 3.86 -33.42 -11.94
C GLN A 22 3.68 -33.27 -13.47
N ALA A 23 2.46 -33.13 -14.00
CA ALA A 23 2.32 -32.78 -15.42
C ALA A 23 2.27 -31.26 -15.59
N ASP A 24 3.26 -30.66 -16.26
CA ASP A 24 3.20 -29.25 -16.65
C ASP A 24 1.97 -28.98 -17.53
N ASN A 25 1.42 -27.77 -17.44
CA ASN A 25 0.26 -27.31 -18.19
C ASN A 25 -1.01 -28.14 -17.90
N ALA A 26 -1.19 -28.61 -16.66
CA ALA A 26 -2.48 -29.11 -16.19
C ALA A 26 -3.47 -27.95 -16.05
N GLY A 27 -4.78 -28.24 -16.09
CA GLY A 27 -5.75 -27.17 -15.97
C GLY A 27 -7.04 -27.33 -16.74
N ILE A 28 -7.89 -26.31 -16.56
CA ILE A 28 -9.21 -26.16 -17.17
C ILE A 28 -9.19 -24.88 -18.00
N THR A 29 -9.61 -24.97 -19.25
CA THR A 29 -9.90 -23.81 -20.08
C THR A 29 -11.35 -23.88 -20.55
N GLU A 30 -12.14 -22.89 -20.18
CA GLU A 30 -13.47 -22.66 -20.74
C GLU A 30 -13.34 -21.69 -21.93
N ASN A 31 -13.73 -22.15 -23.11
CA ASN A 31 -13.77 -21.36 -24.33
C ASN A 31 -15.21 -20.95 -24.63
N GLY A 32 -15.61 -19.82 -24.08
CA GLY A 32 -16.95 -19.27 -24.24
C GLY A 32 -17.16 -18.04 -23.36
N ASN A 33 -18.41 -17.66 -23.16
CA ASN A 33 -18.81 -16.67 -22.15
C ASN A 33 -19.43 -17.39 -20.94
N TYR A 34 -18.96 -18.61 -20.63
CA TYR A 34 -19.55 -19.42 -19.58
C TYR A 34 -18.75 -19.32 -18.28
N ASP A 35 -19.46 -19.41 -17.17
CA ASP A 35 -18.82 -19.35 -15.86
C ASP A 35 -18.20 -20.70 -15.48
N ILE A 36 -16.99 -20.66 -14.92
CA ILE A 36 -16.46 -21.74 -14.09
C ILE A 36 -17.00 -21.51 -12.68
N SER A 37 -18.20 -22.05 -12.42
CA SER A 37 -18.91 -21.84 -11.15
C SER A 37 -19.57 -23.12 -10.65
N SER A 38 -19.53 -23.35 -9.32
CA SER A 38 -20.38 -24.24 -8.49
C SER A 38 -19.67 -25.02 -7.39
N SER A 39 -18.81 -24.35 -6.60
CA SER A 39 -18.23 -24.94 -5.37
C SER A 39 -17.38 -26.18 -5.61
N PHE A 40 -16.67 -26.18 -6.74
CA PHE A 40 -15.76 -27.26 -7.07
C PHE A 40 -14.49 -27.21 -6.22
N LYS A 41 -13.96 -28.39 -5.91
CA LYS A 41 -12.58 -28.55 -5.46
C LYS A 41 -11.75 -28.92 -6.67
N ILE A 42 -10.87 -28.01 -7.07
CA ILE A 42 -9.95 -28.18 -8.19
C ILE A 42 -8.55 -28.17 -7.60
N ALA A 43 -7.83 -29.29 -7.75
CA ALA A 43 -6.46 -29.41 -7.30
C ALA A 43 -5.57 -29.75 -8.50
N LEU A 44 -4.61 -28.87 -8.77
CA LEU A 44 -3.55 -29.05 -9.74
C LEU A 44 -2.24 -29.39 -9.01
N GLY A 45 -1.34 -30.08 -9.70
CA GLY A 45 -0.20 -30.75 -9.09
C GLY A 45 1.01 -29.81 -8.91
N ASN A 46 2.21 -30.39 -8.81
CA ASN A 46 3.46 -29.62 -8.83
C ASN A 46 4.00 -29.41 -10.26
N GLY A 47 3.13 -29.40 -11.27
CA GLY A 47 3.55 -29.11 -12.65
C GLY A 47 3.64 -27.60 -12.83
N ASN A 48 4.53 -27.14 -13.70
CA ASN A 48 4.60 -25.71 -14.01
C ASN A 48 3.49 -25.34 -14.99
N ASN A 49 3.11 -24.06 -15.03
CA ASN A 49 2.13 -23.53 -15.98
C ASN A 49 0.72 -24.11 -15.81
N ASP A 50 0.36 -24.54 -14.60
CA ASP A 50 -0.97 -25.06 -14.31
C ASP A 50 -1.99 -23.91 -14.31
N ALA A 51 -3.17 -24.11 -14.91
CA ALA A 51 -4.07 -22.97 -15.16
C ALA A 51 -5.58 -23.27 -15.04
N ILE A 52 -6.32 -22.31 -14.48
CA ILE A 52 -7.78 -22.22 -14.54
C ILE A 52 -8.16 -20.96 -15.29
N ILE A 53 -8.66 -21.14 -16.52
CA ILE A 53 -8.91 -20.04 -17.45
C ILE A 53 -10.38 -20.01 -17.85
N SER A 54 -11.03 -18.87 -17.65
CA SER A 54 -12.32 -18.56 -18.26
C SER A 54 -12.13 -17.50 -19.35
N ASN A 55 -12.26 -17.91 -20.61
CA ASN A 55 -12.18 -16.97 -21.73
C ASN A 55 -13.46 -16.12 -21.84
N GLY A 56 -13.44 -15.16 -22.78
CA GLY A 56 -14.57 -14.26 -23.02
C GLY A 56 -14.98 -13.46 -21.78
N SER A 57 -16.29 -13.32 -21.58
CA SER A 57 -16.90 -12.67 -20.41
C SER A 57 -17.27 -13.64 -19.29
N GLY A 58 -16.83 -14.90 -19.37
CA GLY A 58 -17.10 -15.91 -18.34
C GLY A 58 -16.38 -15.59 -17.03
N ASN A 59 -17.03 -15.89 -15.91
CA ASN A 59 -16.52 -15.64 -14.57
C ASN A 59 -15.96 -16.91 -13.92
N ILE A 60 -15.06 -16.77 -12.96
CA ILE A 60 -14.64 -17.85 -12.05
C ILE A 60 -15.25 -17.56 -10.69
N ASN A 61 -16.26 -18.33 -10.29
CA ASN A 61 -17.07 -18.01 -9.11
C ASN A 61 -17.18 -19.17 -8.11
N ASN A 62 -16.96 -18.85 -6.83
CA ASN A 62 -17.29 -19.70 -5.69
C ASN A 62 -16.63 -21.08 -5.73
N ASN A 63 -15.37 -21.18 -6.14
CA ASN A 63 -14.61 -22.44 -6.20
C ASN A 63 -13.54 -22.52 -5.10
N HIS A 64 -13.05 -23.74 -4.86
CA HIS A 64 -11.86 -24.02 -4.08
C HIS A 64 -10.77 -24.52 -5.05
N ILE A 65 -9.76 -23.70 -5.30
CA ILE A 65 -8.71 -23.94 -6.27
C ILE A 65 -7.39 -24.04 -5.52
N SER A 66 -6.62 -25.10 -5.75
CA SER A 66 -5.29 -25.26 -5.17
C SER A 66 -4.29 -25.70 -6.23
N PHE A 67 -3.15 -25.04 -6.27
CA PHE A 67 -1.99 -25.41 -7.07
C PHE A 67 -0.89 -25.97 -6.17
N GLY A 68 0.01 -26.76 -6.74
CA GLY A 68 1.19 -27.28 -6.04
C GLY A 68 2.33 -26.28 -6.04
N ASN A 69 3.56 -26.78 -6.00
CA ASN A 69 4.77 -25.96 -6.00
C ASN A 69 5.37 -25.76 -7.40
N GLY A 70 4.56 -25.90 -8.45
CA GLY A 70 5.01 -25.59 -9.80
C GLY A 70 5.16 -24.08 -9.98
N ASP A 71 6.01 -23.67 -10.90
CA ASP A 71 6.15 -22.26 -11.28
C ASP A 71 5.10 -21.87 -12.32
N ASP A 72 4.79 -20.58 -12.41
CA ASP A 72 3.94 -19.97 -13.44
C ASP A 72 2.48 -20.46 -13.39
N ASP A 73 1.84 -20.57 -12.22
CA ASP A 73 0.45 -21.02 -12.16
C ASP A 73 -0.58 -19.89 -12.26
N PHE A 74 -1.73 -20.14 -12.89
CA PHE A 74 -2.70 -19.10 -13.26
C PHE A 74 -4.15 -19.38 -12.83
N VAL A 75 -4.81 -18.39 -12.24
CA VAL A 75 -6.28 -18.24 -12.26
C VAL A 75 -6.62 -16.99 -13.07
N LEU A 76 -7.24 -17.17 -14.23
CA LEU A 76 -7.36 -16.12 -15.23
C LEU A 76 -8.76 -15.97 -15.83
N THR A 77 -9.20 -14.72 -15.97
CA THR A 77 -10.33 -14.36 -16.86
C THR A 77 -9.90 -13.28 -17.86
N ASN A 78 -10.48 -13.30 -19.07
CA ASN A 78 -10.19 -12.25 -20.05
C ASN A 78 -11.02 -10.99 -19.82
N TYR A 79 -12.33 -11.11 -19.61
CA TYR A 79 -13.20 -9.95 -19.38
C TYR A 79 -14.23 -10.16 -18.25
N GLY A 80 -14.39 -11.41 -17.79
CA GLY A 80 -15.24 -11.71 -16.64
C GLY A 80 -14.56 -11.45 -15.30
N ASN A 81 -15.22 -11.84 -14.24
CA ASN A 81 -14.80 -11.58 -12.86
C ASN A 81 -14.27 -12.84 -12.18
N ILE A 82 -13.50 -12.66 -11.11
CA ILE A 82 -13.08 -13.74 -10.20
C ILE A 82 -13.70 -13.44 -8.84
N ASN A 83 -14.74 -14.19 -8.44
CA ASN A 83 -15.50 -13.86 -7.23
C ASN A 83 -15.70 -15.03 -6.25
N GLY A 84 -15.58 -14.75 -4.96
CA GLY A 84 -16.00 -15.69 -3.91
C GLY A 84 -15.18 -16.99 -3.84
N ASN A 85 -14.01 -17.04 -4.47
CA ASN A 85 -13.19 -18.24 -4.52
C ASN A 85 -12.26 -18.33 -3.31
N THR A 86 -11.90 -19.56 -2.95
CA THR A 86 -10.69 -19.85 -2.17
C THR A 86 -9.62 -20.33 -3.14
N ILE A 87 -8.52 -19.60 -3.27
CA ILE A 87 -7.43 -19.87 -4.20
C ILE A 87 -6.15 -20.01 -3.39
N SER A 88 -5.42 -21.10 -3.56
CA SER A 88 -4.12 -21.30 -2.91
C SER A 88 -3.08 -21.73 -3.93
N PHE A 89 -1.95 -21.03 -3.95
CA PHE A 89 -0.75 -21.45 -4.65
C PHE A 89 0.25 -22.06 -3.68
N GLY A 90 1.14 -22.92 -4.18
CA GLY A 90 2.25 -23.46 -3.40
C GLY A 90 3.42 -22.48 -3.36
N SER A 91 4.64 -23.02 -3.39
CA SER A 91 5.88 -22.23 -3.24
C SER A 91 6.65 -22.05 -4.55
N GLY A 92 5.98 -22.20 -5.70
CA GLY A 92 6.59 -21.91 -7.00
C GLY A 92 6.76 -20.42 -7.23
N MET A 93 7.48 -20.07 -8.28
CA MET A 93 7.64 -18.67 -8.69
C MET A 93 6.55 -18.25 -9.67
N TYR A 94 6.26 -16.96 -9.75
CA TYR A 94 5.41 -16.37 -10.80
C TYR A 94 3.96 -16.89 -10.82
N ASP A 95 3.29 -16.91 -9.67
CA ASP A 95 1.88 -17.32 -9.61
C ASP A 95 0.93 -16.13 -9.75
N PHE A 96 -0.17 -16.30 -10.47
CA PHE A 96 -1.06 -15.19 -10.85
C PHE A 96 -2.55 -15.47 -10.61
N VAL A 97 -3.22 -14.52 -9.96
CA VAL A 97 -4.67 -14.29 -10.10
C VAL A 97 -4.86 -13.04 -10.96
N TYR A 98 -5.27 -13.24 -12.21
CA TYR A 98 -5.21 -12.18 -13.22
C TYR A 98 -6.50 -12.00 -14.00
N ILE A 99 -6.87 -10.75 -14.26
CA ILE A 99 -7.92 -10.40 -15.21
C ILE A 99 -7.34 -9.52 -16.32
N GLY A 100 -7.34 -10.04 -17.55
CA GLY A 100 -6.77 -9.34 -18.71
C GLY A 100 -7.55 -8.11 -19.17
N GLY A 101 -8.83 -8.02 -18.80
CA GLY A 101 -9.76 -6.97 -19.19
C GLY A 101 -10.32 -6.23 -17.99
N ILE A 102 -11.54 -5.69 -18.12
CA ILE A 102 -12.15 -4.77 -17.14
C ILE A 102 -12.91 -5.45 -15.99
N GLY A 103 -12.79 -6.77 -15.85
CA GLY A 103 -13.45 -7.52 -14.79
C GLY A 103 -12.88 -7.20 -13.41
N SER A 104 -13.56 -7.61 -12.33
CA SER A 104 -13.12 -7.35 -10.95
C SER A 104 -12.78 -8.64 -10.21
N ILE A 105 -11.90 -8.52 -9.21
CA ILE A 105 -11.54 -9.59 -8.28
C ILE A 105 -12.23 -9.26 -6.95
N THR A 106 -13.28 -9.99 -6.58
CA THR A 106 -14.14 -9.62 -5.44
C THR A 106 -14.42 -10.76 -4.47
N GLY A 107 -14.24 -10.54 -3.17
CA GLY A 107 -14.72 -11.48 -2.15
C GLY A 107 -13.95 -12.81 -2.09
N ASN A 108 -12.70 -12.86 -2.58
CA ASN A 108 -11.90 -14.07 -2.61
C ASN A 108 -11.02 -14.20 -1.35
N SER A 109 -10.65 -15.43 -1.02
CA SER A 109 -9.52 -15.75 -0.14
C SER A 109 -8.39 -16.29 -1.02
N ILE A 110 -7.31 -15.55 -1.15
CA ILE A 110 -6.18 -15.85 -2.04
C ILE A 110 -4.93 -15.98 -1.17
N SER A 111 -4.22 -17.11 -1.28
CA SER A 111 -2.97 -17.33 -0.57
C SER A 111 -1.87 -17.83 -1.50
N PHE A 112 -0.69 -17.24 -1.39
CA PHE A 112 0.54 -17.69 -2.02
C PHE A 112 1.44 -18.31 -0.94
N GLY A 113 2.15 -19.38 -1.28
CA GLY A 113 3.13 -20.01 -0.39
C GLY A 113 4.41 -19.17 -0.28
N SER A 114 5.55 -19.83 -0.05
CA SER A 114 6.85 -19.15 0.05
C SER A 114 7.52 -18.87 -1.30
N GLY A 115 6.72 -18.90 -2.37
CA GLY A 115 7.12 -18.59 -3.73
C GLY A 115 7.49 -17.12 -3.91
N SER A 116 8.21 -16.78 -4.97
CA SER A 116 8.49 -15.38 -5.32
C SER A 116 7.56 -14.91 -6.44
N PHE A 117 7.21 -13.63 -6.47
CA PHE A 117 6.42 -13.02 -7.53
C PHE A 117 4.98 -13.55 -7.63
N GLY A 118 4.32 -13.72 -6.49
CA GLY A 118 2.87 -13.87 -6.44
C GLY A 118 2.18 -12.56 -6.86
N THR A 119 1.16 -12.65 -7.71
CA THR A 119 0.47 -11.47 -8.24
C THR A 119 -1.04 -11.62 -8.19
N VAL A 120 -1.73 -10.58 -7.70
CA VAL A 120 -3.17 -10.40 -7.86
C VAL A 120 -3.42 -9.11 -8.63
N GLN A 121 -3.90 -9.22 -9.87
CA GLN A 121 -4.00 -8.06 -10.76
C GLN A 121 -5.26 -8.05 -11.63
N THR A 122 -5.81 -6.86 -11.83
CA THR A 122 -6.92 -6.62 -12.77
C THR A 122 -6.92 -5.19 -13.30
N ASN A 123 -7.54 -4.94 -14.45
CA ASN A 123 -7.86 -3.56 -14.86
C ASN A 123 -9.15 -3.01 -14.24
N GLY A 124 -10.00 -3.87 -13.67
CA GLY A 124 -11.15 -3.46 -12.88
C GLY A 124 -10.78 -3.18 -11.43
N SER A 125 -11.65 -3.52 -10.49
CA SER A 125 -11.39 -3.31 -9.05
C SER A 125 -11.01 -4.60 -8.32
N ILE A 126 -10.24 -4.44 -7.25
CA ILE A 126 -9.94 -5.49 -6.26
C ILE A 126 -10.68 -5.11 -4.98
N THR A 127 -11.73 -5.85 -4.62
CA THR A 127 -12.62 -5.46 -3.53
C THR A 127 -12.97 -6.58 -2.56
N ASN A 128 -12.94 -6.33 -1.26
CA ASN A 128 -13.37 -7.29 -0.22
C ASN A 128 -12.64 -8.65 -0.25
N ASN A 129 -11.36 -8.68 -0.65
CA ASN A 129 -10.57 -9.91 -0.66
C ASN A 129 -9.72 -10.04 0.61
N ASN A 130 -9.41 -11.29 0.98
CA ASN A 130 -8.31 -11.62 1.88
C ASN A 130 -7.17 -12.17 1.02
N ILE A 131 -6.06 -11.44 0.96
CA ILE A 131 -4.89 -11.77 0.12
C ILE A 131 -3.69 -11.93 1.04
N HIS A 132 -3.04 -13.08 0.97
CA HIS A 132 -1.90 -13.41 1.82
C HIS A 132 -0.74 -13.95 0.98
N PHE A 133 0.39 -13.28 1.06
CA PHE A 133 1.66 -13.75 0.54
C PHE A 133 2.52 -14.17 1.74
N ASN A 134 3.08 -15.38 1.68
CA ASN A 134 3.90 -15.97 2.75
C ASN A 134 5.34 -16.17 2.27
N ASP A 135 5.85 -15.19 1.54
CA ASP A 135 7.20 -15.16 1.02
C ASP A 135 8.24 -14.93 2.12
N LEU A 136 9.47 -15.34 1.82
CA LEU A 136 10.59 -15.33 2.75
C LEU A 136 11.56 -14.22 2.36
N SER A 137 12.41 -13.81 3.30
CA SER A 137 13.46 -12.82 3.03
C SER A 137 14.49 -13.26 1.97
N SER A 138 14.51 -14.54 1.59
CA SER A 138 15.35 -15.09 0.53
C SER A 138 14.75 -14.93 -0.88
N ASN A 139 13.50 -14.51 -0.98
CA ASN A 139 12.80 -14.33 -2.23
C ASN A 139 13.40 -13.13 -2.96
N ILE A 140 13.62 -13.32 -4.27
CA ILE A 140 14.39 -12.38 -5.10
C ILE A 140 13.52 -11.32 -5.77
N TYR A 141 12.21 -11.55 -5.82
CA TYR A 141 11.23 -10.64 -6.37
C TYR A 141 10.08 -10.51 -5.38
N GLY A 142 9.60 -9.28 -5.19
CA GLY A 142 8.42 -9.01 -4.38
C GLY A 142 7.14 -9.38 -5.10
N ASP A 143 6.07 -9.36 -4.32
CA ASP A 143 4.72 -9.74 -4.69
C ASP A 143 3.85 -8.51 -4.94
N PHE A 144 2.79 -8.67 -5.74
CA PHE A 144 2.02 -7.54 -6.27
C PHE A 144 0.52 -7.69 -6.07
N VAL A 145 -0.11 -6.61 -5.59
CA VAL A 145 -1.55 -6.39 -5.71
C VAL A 145 -1.77 -5.12 -6.52
N ALA A 146 -2.29 -5.26 -7.74
CA ALA A 146 -2.40 -4.15 -8.69
C ALA A 146 -3.79 -4.02 -9.31
N ALA A 147 -4.31 -2.81 -9.39
CA ALA A 147 -5.58 -2.53 -10.07
C ALA A 147 -5.45 -1.37 -11.06
N GLY A 148 -6.22 -1.42 -12.15
CA GLY A 148 -6.51 -0.23 -12.96
C GLY A 148 -5.49 0.16 -14.03
N ASP A 149 -4.82 -0.81 -14.65
CA ASP A 149 -3.85 -0.52 -15.72
C ASP A 149 -4.51 -0.06 -17.05
N ILE A 150 -5.84 -0.15 -17.20
CA ILE A 150 -6.60 0.29 -18.39
C ILE A 150 -7.70 1.30 -18.02
N SER A 151 -8.12 2.10 -19.01
CA SER A 151 -8.97 3.30 -19.04
C SER A 151 -10.34 3.37 -18.34
N ILE A 152 -10.45 2.84 -17.13
CA ILE A 152 -11.66 2.96 -16.32
C ILE A 152 -11.33 3.35 -14.88
N THR A 153 -12.31 3.95 -14.20
CA THR A 153 -12.25 4.14 -12.75
C THR A 153 -12.22 2.78 -12.07
N SER A 154 -11.16 2.52 -11.33
CA SER A 154 -10.87 1.28 -10.63
C SER A 154 -10.40 1.58 -9.21
N SER A 155 -10.39 0.56 -8.36
CA SER A 155 -9.98 0.72 -6.97
C SER A 155 -9.42 -0.57 -6.37
N ILE A 156 -8.58 -0.40 -5.36
CA ILE A 156 -8.23 -1.44 -4.39
C ILE A 156 -8.96 -1.04 -3.11
N THR A 157 -10.08 -1.71 -2.81
CA THR A 157 -11.01 -1.27 -1.76
C THR A 157 -11.36 -2.37 -0.75
N SER A 158 -11.31 -2.06 0.54
CA SER A 158 -11.83 -2.95 1.59
C SER A 158 -11.19 -4.34 1.63
N ASN A 159 -9.93 -4.46 1.23
CA ASN A 159 -9.20 -5.72 1.28
C ASN A 159 -8.39 -5.86 2.58
N HIS A 160 -8.14 -7.10 2.97
CA HIS A 160 -7.08 -7.45 3.91
C HIS A 160 -5.93 -8.05 3.12
N ILE A 161 -4.80 -7.35 3.07
CA ILE A 161 -3.63 -7.70 2.27
C ILE A 161 -2.45 -7.85 3.22
N THR A 162 -1.76 -8.99 3.14
CA THR A 162 -0.62 -9.29 3.99
C THR A 162 0.51 -9.85 3.13
N PHE A 163 1.69 -9.30 3.30
CA PHE A 163 2.93 -9.78 2.69
C PHE A 163 3.87 -10.35 3.75
N GLY A 164 4.79 -11.20 3.32
CA GLY A 164 5.83 -11.78 4.16
C GLY A 164 7.08 -10.91 4.18
N ASP A 165 8.25 -11.53 4.21
CA ASP A 165 9.53 -10.83 4.46
C ASP A 165 10.35 -10.59 3.16
N ALA A 166 9.81 -10.87 1.97
CA ALA A 166 10.51 -10.58 0.72
C ALA A 166 10.59 -9.07 0.47
N SER A 167 11.59 -8.64 -0.29
CA SER A 167 11.75 -7.23 -0.62
C SER A 167 10.98 -6.84 -1.89
N GLY A 168 10.43 -5.63 -1.90
CA GLY A 168 9.85 -5.03 -3.10
C GLY A 168 8.37 -5.35 -3.29
N ASP A 169 7.69 -5.73 -2.22
CA ASP A 169 6.26 -6.00 -2.24
C ASP A 169 5.47 -4.72 -2.51
N SER A 170 4.33 -4.84 -3.20
CA SER A 170 3.66 -3.66 -3.71
C SER A 170 2.14 -3.80 -3.74
N VAL A 171 1.46 -2.82 -3.15
CA VAL A 171 0.06 -2.50 -3.45
C VAL A 171 0.03 -1.26 -4.34
N TYR A 172 -0.33 -1.45 -5.61
CA TYR A 172 -0.18 -0.40 -6.62
C TYR A 172 -1.47 -0.09 -7.38
N GLY A 173 -1.84 1.19 -7.41
CA GLY A 173 -2.84 1.72 -8.32
C GLY A 173 -2.21 2.12 -9.66
N GLY A 174 -2.70 1.53 -10.76
CA GLY A 174 -2.20 1.67 -12.13
C GLY A 174 -1.87 3.10 -12.57
N SER A 175 -0.96 3.21 -13.54
CA SER A 175 -0.32 4.46 -13.95
C SER A 175 -1.21 5.44 -14.73
N VAL A 176 -2.34 4.98 -15.26
CA VAL A 176 -3.06 5.73 -16.31
C VAL A 176 -4.29 6.49 -15.77
N PHE A 177 -4.92 6.04 -14.68
CA PHE A 177 -6.16 6.65 -14.15
C PHE A 177 -6.18 6.72 -12.62
N ASN A 178 -7.15 7.49 -12.08
CA ASN A 178 -7.34 7.73 -10.65
C ASN A 178 -7.71 6.45 -9.88
N VAL A 179 -6.80 5.50 -9.74
CA VAL A 179 -7.03 4.26 -9.00
C VAL A 179 -6.99 4.55 -7.51
N LEU A 180 -8.14 4.45 -6.87
CA LEU A 180 -8.27 4.70 -5.44
C LEU A 180 -7.78 3.50 -4.64
N ILE A 181 -6.90 3.72 -3.67
CA ILE A 181 -6.57 2.73 -2.64
C ILE A 181 -7.29 3.15 -1.37
N THR A 182 -8.37 2.46 -1.01
CA THR A 182 -9.26 2.92 0.06
C THR A 182 -9.75 1.84 1.01
N ASN A 183 -9.81 2.17 2.30
CA ASN A 183 -10.36 1.31 3.35
C ASN A 183 -9.74 -0.10 3.46
N ASN A 184 -8.47 -0.26 3.06
CA ASN A 184 -7.77 -1.53 3.17
C ASN A 184 -7.05 -1.67 4.53
N ALA A 185 -6.84 -2.91 4.96
CA ALA A 185 -5.85 -3.28 5.95
C ALA A 185 -4.67 -3.93 5.22
N ILE A 186 -3.54 -3.23 5.14
CA ILE A 186 -2.35 -3.63 4.39
C ILE A 186 -1.21 -3.80 5.40
N ARG A 187 -0.55 -4.96 5.37
CA ARG A 187 0.59 -5.24 6.24
C ARG A 187 1.73 -5.90 5.45
N PHE A 188 2.92 -5.35 5.57
CA PHE A 188 4.16 -5.92 5.05
C PHE A 188 4.97 -6.56 6.19
N GLY A 189 5.86 -7.49 5.84
CA GLY A 189 6.89 -7.99 6.76
C GLY A 189 8.13 -7.11 6.73
N ASN A 190 9.31 -7.71 6.92
CA ASN A 190 10.58 -6.99 7.04
C ASN A 190 11.34 -6.83 5.72
N GLY A 191 10.63 -7.03 4.59
CA GLY A 191 11.11 -6.76 3.25
C GLY A 191 11.52 -5.31 3.07
N SER A 192 12.59 -5.03 2.34
CA SER A 192 12.99 -3.64 2.02
C SER A 192 12.36 -3.19 0.72
N ASN A 193 12.10 -1.89 0.58
CA ASN A 193 11.50 -1.26 -0.61
C ASN A 193 10.06 -1.69 -0.86
N ASP A 194 9.35 -2.07 0.20
CA ASP A 194 7.94 -2.39 0.12
C ASP A 194 7.13 -1.11 -0.04
N ASN A 195 5.99 -1.18 -0.73
CA ASN A 195 5.27 0.05 -1.02
C ASN A 195 3.74 -0.03 -1.19
N VAL A 196 3.12 1.09 -0.87
CA VAL A 196 1.74 1.41 -1.26
C VAL A 196 1.75 2.65 -2.14
N GLY A 197 1.45 2.48 -3.43
CA GLY A 197 1.66 3.51 -4.44
C GLY A 197 0.45 3.74 -5.33
N THR A 198 0.22 4.98 -5.75
CA THR A 198 -0.67 5.29 -6.86
C THR A 198 -0.15 6.49 -7.63
N TYR A 199 -0.22 6.45 -8.96
CA TYR A 199 0.26 7.56 -9.77
C TYR A 199 -0.69 8.75 -9.71
N SER A 200 -1.96 8.53 -10.06
CA SER A 200 -2.97 9.60 -10.10
C SER A 200 -4.12 9.41 -9.12
N GLY A 201 -4.21 8.30 -8.40
CA GLY A 201 -5.25 8.09 -7.40
C GLY A 201 -4.95 8.71 -6.03
N SER A 202 -5.94 8.63 -5.14
CA SER A 202 -5.78 8.96 -3.71
C SER A 202 -5.63 7.70 -2.88
N ILE A 203 -4.86 7.80 -1.78
CA ILE A 203 -4.75 6.75 -0.75
C ILE A 203 -5.53 7.24 0.47
N THR A 204 -6.67 6.64 0.78
CA THR A 204 -7.55 7.15 1.84
C THR A 204 -8.19 6.09 2.74
N GLY A 205 -8.28 6.37 4.04
CA GLY A 205 -9.01 5.48 4.96
C GLY A 205 -8.34 4.13 5.23
N ASN A 206 -7.07 3.95 4.86
CA ASN A 206 -6.38 2.67 5.02
C ASN A 206 -5.70 2.55 6.38
N THR A 207 -5.50 1.32 6.82
CA THR A 207 -4.49 0.96 7.82
C THR A 207 -3.34 0.30 7.08
N ILE A 208 -2.16 0.92 7.12
CA ILE A 208 -0.96 0.48 6.41
C ILE A 208 0.14 0.29 7.43
N GLN A 209 0.71 -0.91 7.49
CA GLN A 209 1.79 -1.26 8.41
C GLN A 209 2.95 -1.91 7.66
N PHE A 210 4.15 -1.37 7.82
CA PHE A 210 5.39 -1.99 7.36
C PHE A 210 6.12 -2.69 8.52
N GLY A 211 6.98 -3.65 8.20
CA GLY A 211 7.98 -4.18 9.12
C GLY A 211 9.26 -3.35 9.09
N ASN A 212 10.39 -3.95 9.48
CA ASN A 212 11.66 -3.21 9.67
C ASN A 212 12.56 -3.20 8.43
N GLY A 213 12.02 -3.39 7.23
CA GLY A 213 12.81 -3.27 6.02
C GLY A 213 13.13 -1.81 5.70
N ASN A 214 14.21 -1.57 4.98
CA ASN A 214 14.62 -0.21 4.67
C ASN A 214 13.90 0.32 3.43
N SER A 215 13.73 1.64 3.35
CA SER A 215 13.28 2.35 2.15
C SER A 215 11.86 2.00 1.72
N ASP A 216 11.02 1.65 2.69
CA ASP A 216 9.62 1.38 2.48
C ASP A 216 8.85 2.69 2.28
N TYR A 217 7.75 2.66 1.52
CA TYR A 217 7.05 3.91 1.24
C TYR A 217 5.55 3.85 0.99
N VAL A 218 4.90 4.97 1.32
CA VAL A 218 3.53 5.27 0.88
C VAL A 218 3.58 6.52 0.00
N LYS A 219 3.12 6.41 -1.26
CA LYS A 219 3.21 7.50 -2.22
C LYS A 219 1.99 7.68 -3.10
N SER A 220 1.47 8.91 -3.14
CA SER A 220 0.55 9.40 -4.18
C SER A 220 1.24 10.50 -4.97
N PHE A 221 1.51 10.28 -6.26
CA PHE A 221 2.34 11.22 -7.03
C PHE A 221 1.64 12.55 -7.29
N THR A 222 0.38 12.51 -7.76
CA THR A 222 -0.35 13.73 -8.15
C THR A 222 -1.55 14.06 -7.27
N ASN A 223 -1.83 13.24 -6.26
CA ASN A 223 -3.04 13.36 -5.46
C ASN A 223 -2.73 13.29 -3.95
N GLN A 224 -3.77 13.09 -3.15
CA GLN A 224 -3.67 13.15 -1.69
C GLN A 224 -3.49 11.78 -1.03
N ILE A 225 -2.84 11.80 0.13
CA ILE A 225 -2.89 10.76 1.15
C ILE A 225 -3.69 11.33 2.33
N ALA A 226 -4.86 10.74 2.64
CA ALA A 226 -5.76 11.30 3.65
C ALA A 226 -6.46 10.27 4.54
N ASN A 227 -6.69 10.60 5.81
CA ASN A 227 -7.45 9.74 6.75
C ASN A 227 -6.87 8.32 6.93
N ASN A 228 -5.56 8.14 6.79
CA ASN A 228 -4.91 6.83 6.96
C ASN A 228 -4.29 6.69 8.35
N ASN A 229 -4.18 5.45 8.81
CA ASN A 229 -3.24 5.07 9.86
C ASN A 229 -2.04 4.40 9.18
N ILE A 230 -0.88 5.06 9.18
CA ILE A 230 0.35 4.60 8.54
C ILE A 230 1.38 4.36 9.64
N THR A 231 1.93 3.15 9.70
CA THR A 231 3.03 2.79 10.59
C THR A 231 4.15 2.22 9.76
N MET A 232 5.24 2.96 9.66
CA MET A 232 6.53 2.45 9.20
C MET A 232 7.20 1.68 10.34
N GLY A 233 8.11 0.77 10.02
CA GLY A 233 8.91 0.06 11.03
C GLY A 233 10.18 0.83 11.39
N ASN A 234 11.23 0.11 11.79
CA ASN A 234 12.52 0.72 12.13
C ASN A 234 13.54 0.68 10.98
N GLY A 235 13.05 0.57 9.74
CA GLY A 235 13.87 0.64 8.55
C GLY A 235 14.43 2.03 8.32
N ASN A 236 15.59 2.16 7.69
CA ASN A 236 16.13 3.48 7.34
C ASN A 236 15.57 3.95 5.99
N GLY A 237 15.35 5.26 5.87
CA GLY A 237 15.01 5.91 4.62
C GLY A 237 13.56 5.69 4.20
N ASP A 238 12.70 5.37 5.16
CA ASP A 238 11.28 5.14 4.94
C ASP A 238 10.56 6.47 4.67
N PHE A 239 9.51 6.46 3.86
CA PHE A 239 8.85 7.72 3.53
C PHE A 239 7.37 7.70 3.22
N VAL A 240 6.73 8.84 3.52
CA VAL A 240 5.36 9.14 3.15
C VAL A 240 5.34 10.41 2.30
N SER A 241 4.88 10.30 1.05
CA SER A 241 4.90 11.41 0.10
C SER A 241 3.58 11.57 -0.66
N ALA A 242 3.05 12.79 -0.66
CA ALA A 242 1.91 13.15 -1.48
C ALA A 242 1.99 14.59 -1.98
N SER A 243 1.11 14.94 -2.93
CA SER A 243 0.86 16.36 -3.24
C SER A 243 0.16 17.08 -2.09
N THR A 244 -0.62 16.34 -1.28
CA THR A 244 -1.31 16.83 -0.09
C THR A 244 -1.37 15.72 0.97
N LEU A 245 -1.00 16.00 2.22
CA LEU A 245 -1.16 15.08 3.36
C LEU A 245 -2.19 15.62 4.35
N SER A 246 -3.32 14.93 4.58
CA SER A 246 -4.35 15.44 5.50
C SER A 246 -4.98 14.40 6.42
N ASN A 247 -5.17 14.77 7.69
CA ASN A 247 -5.85 13.95 8.70
C ASN A 247 -5.28 12.51 8.84
N ASN A 248 -3.98 12.32 8.63
CA ASN A 248 -3.35 11.02 8.80
C ASN A 248 -2.81 10.85 10.22
N HIS A 249 -2.72 9.61 10.68
CA HIS A 249 -1.88 9.23 11.81
C HIS A 249 -0.67 8.48 11.27
N ILE A 250 0.52 9.06 11.38
CA ILE A 250 1.76 8.55 10.79
C ILE A 250 2.75 8.26 11.92
N THR A 251 3.29 7.05 11.97
CA THR A 251 4.41 6.67 12.82
C THR A 251 5.56 6.21 11.94
N MET A 252 6.72 6.87 11.98
CA MET A 252 7.89 6.52 11.16
C MET A 252 8.82 5.49 11.81
N GLY A 253 8.69 5.23 13.12
CA GLY A 253 9.57 4.31 13.85
C GLY A 253 10.94 4.93 14.19
N ASN A 254 11.96 4.11 14.41
CA ASN A 254 13.31 4.59 14.80
C ASN A 254 14.35 4.47 13.68
N GLY A 255 13.89 4.44 12.43
CA GLY A 255 14.71 4.50 11.23
C GLY A 255 15.50 5.80 11.12
N ASN A 256 16.70 5.77 10.53
CA ASN A 256 17.40 7.01 10.18
C ASN A 256 17.02 7.47 8.78
N GLY A 257 16.99 8.79 8.59
CA GLY A 257 16.83 9.39 7.26
C GLY A 257 15.41 9.26 6.69
N ASP A 258 14.41 9.04 7.55
CA ASP A 258 13.03 8.92 7.13
C ASP A 258 12.48 10.30 6.74
N TYR A 259 11.52 10.34 5.82
CA TYR A 259 10.96 11.62 5.40
C TYR A 259 9.47 11.63 5.15
N ILE A 260 8.85 12.76 5.49
CA ILE A 260 7.45 13.06 5.21
C ILE A 260 7.41 14.29 4.32
N TYR A 261 6.79 14.16 3.14
CA TYR A 261 6.74 15.22 2.15
C TYR A 261 5.31 15.49 1.66
N ALA A 262 4.85 16.72 1.84
CA ALA A 262 3.51 17.19 1.42
C ALA A 262 3.55 18.50 0.61
N ASN A 263 4.73 19.00 0.24
CA ASN A 263 4.90 20.33 -0.33
C ASN A 263 4.25 21.46 0.49
N GLY A 264 4.22 21.33 1.82
CA GLY A 264 3.51 22.23 2.73
C GLY A 264 1.97 22.25 2.59
N LEU A 265 1.37 21.30 1.86
CA LEU A 265 -0.07 21.27 1.59
C LEU A 265 -0.79 20.18 2.38
N GLY A 266 -1.97 20.54 2.87
CA GLY A 266 -2.83 19.67 3.67
C GLY A 266 -2.81 20.07 5.14
N GLY A 267 -2.83 19.10 6.05
CA GLY A 267 -2.75 19.36 7.47
C GLY A 267 -3.59 18.47 8.38
N ASN A 268 -3.53 18.79 9.67
CA ASN A 268 -4.17 18.06 10.77
C ASN A 268 -3.66 16.63 10.90
N ASN A 269 -2.40 16.37 10.54
CA ASN A 269 -1.79 15.08 10.73
C ASN A 269 -1.31 14.93 12.19
N ILE A 270 -1.34 13.69 12.69
CA ILE A 270 -0.66 13.29 13.92
C ILE A 270 0.56 12.49 13.49
N ILE A 271 1.75 13.00 13.77
CA ILE A 271 3.02 12.45 13.30
C ILE A 271 3.88 12.06 14.50
N ASN A 272 4.42 10.85 14.49
CA ASN A 272 5.43 10.38 15.43
C ASN A 272 6.66 9.91 14.65
N ILE A 273 7.78 10.61 14.76
CA ILE A 273 9.01 10.29 14.00
C ILE A 273 10.02 9.43 14.77
N GLY A 274 9.68 9.00 16.00
CA GLY A 274 10.54 8.17 16.83
C GLY A 274 11.93 8.77 17.08
N SER A 275 12.90 7.92 17.40
CA SER A 275 14.25 8.32 17.89
C SER A 275 15.35 8.21 16.83
N GLY A 276 14.97 7.98 15.58
CA GLY A 276 15.89 7.96 14.46
C GLY A 276 16.57 9.31 14.25
N SER A 277 17.70 9.33 13.55
CA SER A 277 18.41 10.57 13.20
C SER A 277 18.18 10.97 11.76
N PHE A 278 18.31 12.27 11.48
CA PHE A 278 18.25 12.85 10.14
C PHE A 278 16.87 12.71 9.48
N ASN A 279 15.81 12.61 10.27
CA ASN A 279 14.47 12.58 9.71
C ASN A 279 14.08 13.97 9.22
N THR A 280 13.30 14.04 8.15
CA THR A 280 12.85 15.32 7.57
C THR A 280 11.34 15.37 7.46
N ILE A 281 10.74 16.43 7.98
CA ILE A 281 9.30 16.65 7.88
C ILE A 281 9.03 17.96 7.15
N ASP A 282 8.34 17.87 6.01
CA ASP A 282 7.63 18.99 5.41
C ASP A 282 6.32 19.20 6.17
N VAL A 283 6.35 20.14 7.12
CA VAL A 283 5.28 20.36 8.10
C VAL A 283 4.11 21.06 7.43
N SER A 284 2.92 20.46 7.53
CA SER A 284 1.67 20.98 6.97
C SER A 284 0.81 21.68 8.03
N THR A 285 -0.29 22.29 7.58
CA THR A 285 -1.18 23.10 8.43
C THR A 285 -1.67 22.34 9.67
N ASN A 286 -1.60 22.94 10.87
CA ASN A 286 -2.17 22.34 12.11
C ASN A 286 -1.64 20.94 12.48
N ASP A 287 -0.46 20.55 12.00
CA ASP A 287 0.10 19.24 12.34
C ASP A 287 0.50 19.15 13.82
N LYS A 288 0.38 17.94 14.37
CA LYS A 288 0.83 17.58 15.72
C LYS A 288 1.94 16.57 15.61
N ILE A 289 3.14 16.95 16.02
CA ILE A 289 4.36 16.16 15.84
C ILE A 289 4.96 15.78 17.18
N THR A 290 5.34 14.52 17.30
CA THR A 290 6.11 13.98 18.44
C THR A 290 7.45 13.47 17.93
N VAL A 291 8.52 13.93 18.59
CA VAL A 291 9.91 13.58 18.34
C VAL A 291 10.37 12.66 19.47
N GLY A 292 11.07 11.58 19.11
CA GLY A 292 11.72 10.71 20.06
C GLY A 292 13.00 11.32 20.63
N VAL A 293 13.77 10.52 21.36
CA VAL A 293 14.95 11.04 22.07
C VAL A 293 16.20 10.79 21.24
N GLY A 294 16.99 11.84 21.00
CA GLY A 294 18.39 11.71 20.55
C GLY A 294 18.63 11.79 19.05
N GLY A 295 17.59 11.96 18.23
CA GLY A 295 17.70 12.30 16.81
C GLY A 295 18.19 13.73 16.57
N SER A 296 18.65 13.98 15.34
CA SER A 296 18.82 15.32 14.77
C SER A 296 17.86 15.43 13.60
N ASP A 297 16.69 16.03 13.83
CA ASP A 297 15.58 16.01 12.89
C ASP A 297 15.26 17.40 12.33
N ALA A 298 14.91 17.47 11.05
CA ALA A 298 14.64 18.72 10.35
C ALA A 298 13.15 18.96 10.17
N PHE A 299 12.69 20.16 10.52
CA PHE A 299 11.31 20.61 10.32
C PHE A 299 11.29 21.75 9.32
N ILE A 300 10.64 21.52 8.19
CA ILE A 300 10.54 22.48 7.09
C ILE A 300 9.14 23.06 7.08
N PHE A 301 9.04 24.38 7.22
CA PHE A 301 7.80 25.14 7.15
C PHE A 301 7.78 25.94 5.87
N LYS A 302 6.80 25.69 5.01
CA LYS A 302 6.58 26.43 3.76
C LYS A 302 5.37 27.36 3.92
N GLN A 303 5.59 28.64 4.22
CA GLN A 303 4.48 29.59 4.34
C GLN A 303 4.10 30.12 2.95
N THR A 304 3.11 29.50 2.30
CA THR A 304 2.66 29.92 0.98
C THR A 304 1.62 31.04 1.03
N SER A 305 0.94 31.21 2.17
CA SER A 305 -0.02 32.29 2.44
C SER A 305 -0.22 32.49 3.95
N VAL A 306 -0.80 33.63 4.36
CA VAL A 306 -1.22 33.86 5.76
C VAL A 306 -2.19 32.76 6.17
N GLY A 307 -1.92 32.09 7.29
CA GLY A 307 -2.72 30.97 7.79
C GLY A 307 -2.32 29.59 7.26
N SER A 308 -1.29 29.49 6.41
CA SER A 308 -0.90 28.20 5.81
C SER A 308 -0.09 27.30 6.74
N ILE A 309 0.38 27.80 7.88
CA ILE A 309 0.99 26.97 8.95
C ILE A 309 -0.10 26.54 9.94
N GLY A 310 -1.07 27.41 10.21
CA GLY A 310 -2.07 27.21 11.24
C GLY A 310 -1.43 27.08 12.62
N ASN A 311 -1.90 26.14 13.43
CA ASN A 311 -1.45 25.92 14.80
C ASN A 311 -0.69 24.59 14.92
N VAL A 312 0.60 24.63 14.62
CA VAL A 312 1.47 23.45 14.71
C VAL A 312 1.94 23.23 16.15
N THR A 313 2.00 21.97 16.57
CA THR A 313 2.57 21.59 17.87
C THR A 313 3.68 20.57 17.67
N ILE A 314 4.85 20.80 18.27
CA ILE A 314 5.97 19.86 18.28
C ILE A 314 6.33 19.53 19.73
N THR A 315 6.28 18.24 20.09
CA THR A 315 6.66 17.72 21.40
C THR A 315 7.96 16.94 21.28
N GLY A 316 8.89 17.11 22.22
CA GLY A 316 10.19 16.43 22.22
C GLY A 316 11.29 17.16 21.45
N PHE A 317 10.99 18.32 20.86
CA PHE A 317 11.94 19.14 20.12
C PHE A 317 13.19 19.51 20.94
N ASN A 318 14.36 19.32 20.36
CA ASN A 318 15.66 19.69 20.92
C ASN A 318 16.33 20.75 20.03
N GLY A 319 16.27 22.02 20.44
CA GLY A 319 16.82 23.12 19.66
C GLY A 319 18.33 23.08 19.39
N ALA A 320 19.09 22.19 20.03
CA ALA A 320 20.51 21.97 19.69
C ALA A 320 20.71 21.01 18.51
N ASN A 321 19.74 20.12 18.27
CA ASN A 321 19.83 19.03 17.30
C ASN A 321 18.82 19.15 16.16
N ASP A 322 17.71 19.84 16.41
CA ASP A 322 16.54 19.85 15.55
C ASP A 322 16.39 21.22 14.88
N PRO A 323 16.90 21.42 13.66
CA PRO A 323 16.75 22.68 12.97
C PRO A 323 15.30 22.92 12.52
N LEU A 324 14.85 24.16 12.71
CA LEU A 324 13.64 24.69 12.08
C LEU A 324 14.05 25.47 10.83
N PHE A 325 13.56 25.04 9.67
CA PHE A 325 13.72 25.73 8.40
C PHE A 325 12.42 26.39 7.99
N PHE A 326 12.51 27.66 7.61
CA PHE A 326 11.37 28.42 7.12
C PHE A 326 11.62 28.83 5.67
N ASP A 327 10.91 28.18 4.75
CA ASP A 327 11.04 28.38 3.31
C ASP A 327 10.00 29.38 2.81
N ALA A 328 10.47 30.36 2.03
CA ALA A 328 9.71 31.36 1.31
C ALA A 328 8.60 32.12 2.09
N PHE A 329 8.99 32.99 3.03
CA PHE A 329 8.11 34.04 3.59
C PHE A 329 7.76 35.11 2.54
N THR A 330 6.95 34.76 1.56
CA THR A 330 6.61 35.70 0.47
C THR A 330 5.67 36.82 0.92
N ASN A 331 4.97 36.65 2.06
CA ASN A 331 3.94 37.57 2.52
C ASN A 331 4.01 37.95 4.02
N ALA A 332 4.98 37.45 4.77
CA ALA A 332 5.12 37.84 6.18
C ALA A 332 5.76 39.24 6.26
N ASN A 333 4.92 40.26 6.49
CA ASN A 333 5.37 41.63 6.73
C ASN A 333 6.12 41.80 8.07
N SER A 334 6.31 40.72 8.84
CA SER A 334 6.96 40.71 10.14
C SER A 334 7.80 39.45 10.33
N LEU A 335 8.94 39.63 11.01
CA LEU A 335 9.76 38.52 11.52
C LEU A 335 8.96 37.70 12.55
N PRO A 336 9.24 36.39 12.71
CA PRO A 336 8.63 35.59 13.76
C PRO A 336 8.86 36.21 15.14
N VAL A 337 7.81 36.27 15.94
CA VAL A 337 7.85 36.70 17.34
C VAL A 337 7.94 35.48 18.23
N TYR A 338 8.96 35.45 19.09
CA TYR A 338 9.17 34.36 20.05
C TYR A 338 8.63 34.79 21.41
N SER A 339 7.86 33.91 22.03
CA SER A 339 7.38 34.08 23.40
C SER A 339 7.46 32.78 24.19
N HIS A 340 7.45 32.90 25.52
CA HIS A 340 7.52 31.75 26.41
C HIS A 340 6.30 31.76 27.32
N SER A 341 5.57 30.65 27.36
CA SER A 341 4.32 30.53 28.12
C SER A 341 4.17 29.10 28.62
N HIS A 342 3.96 28.96 29.94
CA HIS A 342 3.72 27.67 30.60
C HIS A 342 4.77 26.58 30.30
N GLY A 343 6.04 26.97 30.13
CA GLY A 343 7.15 26.05 29.83
C GLY A 343 7.30 25.71 28.34
N ASN A 344 6.53 26.34 27.45
CA ASN A 344 6.63 26.18 26.00
C ASN A 344 7.25 27.42 25.35
N THR A 345 7.88 27.23 24.20
CA THR A 345 8.17 28.31 23.26
C THR A 345 7.06 28.38 22.23
N ILE A 346 6.55 29.58 21.98
CA ILE A 346 5.55 29.88 20.96
C ILE A 346 6.21 30.80 19.94
N ILE A 347 6.24 30.37 18.69
CA ILE A 347 6.70 31.13 17.54
C ILE A 347 5.47 31.61 16.78
N THR A 348 5.25 32.91 16.74
CA THR A 348 4.08 33.52 16.09
C THR A 348 4.52 34.27 14.84
N PHE A 349 3.92 33.95 13.70
CA PHE A 349 4.17 34.63 12.43
C PHE A 349 3.13 35.71 12.17
N ASP A 350 1.87 35.40 12.46
CA ASP A 350 0.75 36.31 12.39
C ASP A 350 -0.40 35.84 13.32
N ALA A 351 -1.59 36.43 13.19
CA ALA A 351 -2.73 36.10 14.04
C ALA A 351 -3.31 34.68 13.84
N HIS A 352 -2.92 33.99 12.77
CA HIS A 352 -3.42 32.67 12.39
C HIS A 352 -2.33 31.59 12.46
N ASP A 353 -1.07 31.97 12.32
CA ASP A 353 0.06 31.05 12.23
C ASP A 353 0.91 31.04 13.51
N THR A 354 0.93 29.89 14.19
CA THR A 354 1.75 29.62 15.38
C THR A 354 2.41 28.25 15.35
N ILE A 355 3.63 28.18 15.90
CA ILE A 355 4.32 26.93 16.20
C ILE A 355 4.56 26.87 17.71
N THR A 356 4.06 25.83 18.35
CA THR A 356 4.28 25.57 19.78
C THR A 356 5.30 24.45 19.96
N LEU A 357 6.44 24.79 20.56
CA LEU A 357 7.47 23.83 20.99
C LEU A 357 7.21 23.48 22.46
N VAL A 358 6.67 22.29 22.69
CA VAL A 358 6.17 21.87 24.01
C VAL A 358 7.32 21.50 24.94
N GLY A 359 7.37 22.12 26.12
CA GLY A 359 8.39 21.85 27.14
C GLY A 359 9.79 22.40 26.80
N VAL A 360 9.90 23.26 25.79
CA VAL A 360 11.18 23.81 25.32
C VAL A 360 11.24 25.30 25.65
N ASN A 361 12.40 25.76 26.14
CA ASN A 361 12.74 27.17 26.19
C ASN A 361 13.77 27.48 25.09
N TYR A 362 13.27 27.61 23.86
CA TYR A 362 14.07 27.87 22.67
C TYR A 362 14.27 29.38 22.51
N THR A 363 15.51 29.78 22.25
CA THR A 363 15.88 31.13 21.82
C THR A 363 16.70 30.98 20.55
N PRO A 364 16.27 31.55 19.41
CA PRO A 364 17.06 31.47 18.18
C PRO A 364 18.42 32.13 18.39
N THR A 365 19.49 31.44 17.99
CA THR A 365 20.88 31.94 18.06
C THR A 365 21.31 32.67 16.81
#